data_AF-A0A964PF50-F1
#
_entry.id   AF-A0A964PF50-F1
#
_cell.length_a   1.000
_cell.length_b   1.000
_cell.length_c   1.000
_cell.angle_alpha   90.00
_cell.angle_beta   90.00
_cell.angle_gamma   90.00
#
_symmetry.space_group_name_H-M   'P 1'
#
loop_
_entity.id
_entity.type
_entity.pdbx_description
1 polymer ?
#
loop_
_entity_poly.entity_id
_entity_poly.type
_entity_poly.pdbx_seq_one_letter_code
_entity_poly.pdbx_strand_id
1 'polypeptide(L)'
;MPVWTHFGERLRELRQEAGLSQSELAEHANLPLPTIQGYEQGRREPIWNVVFQLARVLGVEVDRFAEIGLGYEYFFWRTNEMKPTFIRIFDMSKDKEILLNVNAISEIQVEYVVLGKGPQKKVGFSVGLGEARKNPDAMRIYHIFVGATRHTLAANPGSPVMQVLDDIYKNAVKNED
;
A
#
# COMPACT_ATOMS: atom_id res chain seq x y z
N MET A 1 1.31 -0.37 -4.86
CA MET A 1 2.00 -0.22 -6.17
C MET A 1 2.56 1.18 -6.23
N PRO A 2 3.82 1.38 -6.65
CA PRO A 2 4.36 2.72 -6.84
C PRO A 2 3.49 3.46 -7.87
N VAL A 3 3.23 4.73 -7.59
CA VAL A 3 2.52 5.63 -8.51
C VAL A 3 3.58 6.23 -9.43
N TRP A 4 3.42 6.05 -10.74
CA TRP A 4 4.42 6.41 -11.75
C TRP A 4 4.28 7.87 -12.17
N THR A 5 4.45 8.79 -11.23
CA THR A 5 4.17 10.21 -11.49
C THR A 5 5.15 10.84 -12.51
N HIS A 6 6.28 10.19 -12.81
CA HIS A 6 7.36 10.72 -13.67
C HIS A 6 7.97 9.71 -14.67
N PHE A 7 7.22 8.70 -15.13
CA PHE A 7 7.76 7.66 -16.04
C PHE A 7 8.44 8.25 -17.30
N GLY A 8 7.83 9.26 -17.92
CA GLY A 8 8.32 9.85 -19.16
C GLY A 8 9.67 10.54 -19.02
N GLU A 9 9.84 11.31 -17.95
CA GLU A 9 11.10 11.99 -17.62
C GLU A 9 12.20 10.95 -17.39
N ARG A 10 11.88 9.91 -16.61
CA ARG A 10 12.84 8.84 -16.33
C ARG A 10 13.22 8.01 -17.54
N LEU A 11 12.28 7.72 -18.44
CA LEU A 11 12.56 7.07 -19.71
C LEU A 11 13.56 7.89 -20.54
N ARG A 12 13.38 9.21 -20.58
CA ARG A 12 14.26 10.13 -21.31
C ARG A 12 15.68 10.11 -20.75
N GLU A 13 15.82 10.13 -19.42
CA GLU A 13 17.13 10.06 -18.74
C GLU A 13 17.85 8.75 -19.04
N LEU A 14 17.18 7.61 -18.84
CA LEU A 14 17.77 6.29 -19.08
C LEU A 14 18.18 6.11 -20.54
N ARG A 15 17.38 6.64 -21.47
CA ARG A 15 17.74 6.66 -22.89
C ARG A 15 19.01 7.46 -23.15
N GLN A 16 19.15 8.63 -22.52
CA GLN A 16 20.35 9.46 -22.65
C GLN A 16 21.57 8.82 -21.99
N GLU A 17 21.41 8.16 -20.83
CA GLU A 17 22.46 7.36 -20.18
C GLU A 17 22.94 6.23 -21.09
N ALA A 18 22.03 5.60 -21.84
CA ALA A 18 22.35 4.57 -22.82
C ALA A 18 22.91 5.12 -24.15
N GLY A 19 23.01 6.45 -24.31
CA GLY A 19 23.54 7.10 -25.51
C GLY A 19 22.63 6.99 -26.74
N LEU A 20 21.34 6.69 -26.57
CA LEU A 20 20.41 6.45 -27.67
C LEU A 20 19.60 7.72 -28.02
N SER A 21 19.34 7.95 -29.29
CA SER A 21 18.29 8.86 -29.76
C SER A 21 16.89 8.24 -29.58
N GLN A 22 15.84 9.06 -29.64
CA GLN A 22 14.45 8.56 -29.56
C GLN A 22 14.12 7.57 -30.68
N SER A 23 14.68 7.78 -31.88
CA SER A 23 14.54 6.86 -33.02
C SER A 23 15.26 5.53 -32.79
N GLU A 24 16.48 5.55 -32.25
CA GLU A 24 17.22 4.32 -31.96
C GLU A 24 16.56 3.52 -30.84
N LEU A 25 16.06 4.19 -29.79
CA LEU A 25 15.28 3.51 -28.75
C LEU A 25 14.00 2.90 -29.33
N ALA A 26 13.28 3.63 -30.20
CA ALA A 26 12.08 3.14 -30.86
C ALA A 26 12.38 1.90 -31.71
N GLU A 27 13.47 1.92 -32.48
CA GLU A 27 13.92 0.80 -33.30
C GLU A 27 14.31 -0.41 -32.45
N HIS A 28 15.18 -0.23 -31.45
CA HIS A 28 15.62 -1.31 -30.56
C HIS A 28 14.47 -1.90 -29.74
N ALA A 29 13.50 -1.07 -29.34
CA ALA A 29 12.31 -1.50 -28.64
C ALA A 29 11.19 -1.96 -29.57
N ASN A 30 11.38 -1.97 -30.90
CA ASN A 30 10.33 -2.32 -31.86
C ASN A 30 9.00 -1.59 -31.59
N LEU A 31 9.09 -0.29 -31.31
CA LEU A 31 7.96 0.60 -31.04
C LEU A 31 7.94 1.75 -32.06
N PRO A 32 6.77 2.26 -32.44
CA PRO A 32 6.70 3.47 -33.27
C PRO A 32 7.35 4.66 -32.56
N LEU A 33 8.13 5.48 -33.28
CA LEU A 33 8.72 6.71 -32.73
C LEU A 33 7.71 7.63 -32.02
N PRO A 34 6.49 7.86 -32.55
CA PRO A 34 5.48 8.67 -31.84
C PRO A 34 5.06 8.09 -30.48
N THR A 35 5.23 6.78 -30.28
CA THR A 35 4.94 6.11 -29.01
C THR A 35 6.00 6.47 -27.97
N ILE A 36 7.29 6.38 -28.31
CA ILE A 36 8.40 6.83 -27.43
C ILE A 36 8.25 8.32 -27.10
N GLN A 37 7.98 9.16 -28.10
CA GLN A 37 7.74 10.59 -27.89
C GLN A 37 6.53 10.86 -26.99
N GLY A 38 5.46 10.07 -27.16
CA GLY A 38 4.28 10.14 -26.30
C GLY A 38 4.59 9.80 -24.84
N TYR A 39 5.41 8.78 -24.61
CA TYR A 39 5.86 8.40 -23.28
C TYR A 39 6.75 9.46 -22.64
N GLU A 40 7.80 9.92 -23.33
CA GLU A 40 8.75 10.91 -22.77
C GLU A 40 8.10 12.27 -22.46
N GLN A 41 6.98 12.59 -23.10
CA GLN A 41 6.22 13.83 -22.87
C GLN A 41 5.07 13.64 -21.88
N GLY A 42 4.91 12.45 -21.29
CA GLY A 42 3.80 12.13 -20.38
C GLY A 42 2.41 12.14 -21.03
N ARG A 43 2.33 12.15 -22.37
CA ARG A 43 1.06 12.13 -23.10
C ARG A 43 0.45 10.73 -23.20
N ARG A 44 1.25 9.70 -22.92
CA ARG A 44 0.85 8.30 -22.89
C ARG A 44 1.54 7.63 -21.72
N GLU A 45 0.86 6.66 -21.14
CA GLU A 45 1.47 5.72 -20.20
C GLU A 45 1.74 4.38 -20.91
N PRO A 46 2.89 3.76 -20.66
CA PRO A 46 3.15 2.41 -21.15
C PRO A 46 2.37 1.37 -20.35
N ILE A 47 1.99 0.30 -21.02
CA ILE A 47 1.58 -0.94 -20.33
C ILE A 47 2.83 -1.72 -19.88
N TRP A 48 2.69 -2.60 -18.89
CA TRP A 48 3.82 -3.26 -18.23
C TRP A 48 4.77 -4.02 -19.15
N ASN A 49 4.25 -4.73 -20.16
CA ASN A 49 5.06 -5.41 -21.16
C ASN A 49 5.99 -4.45 -21.91
N VAL A 50 5.52 -3.23 -22.20
CA VAL A 50 6.33 -2.19 -22.84
C VAL A 50 7.42 -1.69 -21.89
N VAL A 51 7.12 -1.56 -20.60
CA VAL A 51 8.13 -1.20 -19.58
C VAL A 51 9.24 -2.25 -19.51
N PHE A 52 8.90 -3.55 -19.45
CA PHE A 52 9.88 -4.63 -19.46
C PHE A 52 10.74 -4.63 -20.73
N GLN A 53 10.14 -4.31 -21.88
CA GLN A 53 10.83 -4.23 -23.15
C GLN A 53 11.83 -3.07 -23.18
N LEU A 54 11.41 -1.89 -22.73
CA LEU A 54 12.28 -0.72 -22.61
C LEU A 54 13.43 -0.98 -21.63
N ALA A 55 13.15 -1.60 -20.49
CA ALA A 55 14.15 -2.00 -19.50
C ALA A 55 15.23 -2.90 -20.10
N ARG A 56 14.81 -3.93 -20.86
CA ARG A 56 15.73 -4.85 -21.54
C ARG A 56 16.60 -4.13 -22.57
N VAL A 57 16.01 -3.26 -23.39
CA VAL A 57 16.74 -2.50 -24.43
C VAL A 57 17.75 -1.54 -23.81
N LEU A 58 17.38 -0.91 -22.70
CA LEU A 58 18.22 0.04 -21.98
C LEU A 58 19.24 -0.65 -21.05
N GLY A 59 19.16 -1.98 -20.88
CA GLY A 59 20.06 -2.74 -20.02
C GLY A 59 19.90 -2.41 -18.53
N VAL A 60 18.68 -2.08 -18.10
CA VAL A 60 18.38 -1.67 -16.72
C VAL A 60 17.28 -2.52 -16.11
N GLU A 61 17.25 -2.59 -14.78
CA GLU A 61 16.14 -3.16 -14.03
C GLU A 61 14.88 -2.28 -14.15
N VAL A 62 13.70 -2.88 -14.13
CA VAL A 62 12.41 -2.15 -14.25
C VAL A 62 12.23 -1.09 -13.17
N ASP A 63 12.77 -1.34 -11.97
CA ASP A 63 12.73 -0.39 -10.86
C ASP A 63 13.44 0.94 -11.18
N ARG A 64 14.31 0.98 -12.19
CA ARG A 64 14.95 2.23 -12.64
C ARG A 64 13.97 3.22 -13.25
N PHE A 65 12.83 2.77 -13.80
CA PHE A 65 11.77 3.66 -14.32
C PHE A 65 10.93 4.27 -13.20
N ALA A 66 10.98 3.70 -12.00
CA ALA A 66 10.37 4.29 -10.84
C ALA A 66 11.31 5.40 -10.37
N GLU A 67 11.11 6.61 -10.89
CA GLU A 67 11.65 7.75 -10.18
C GLU A 67 10.85 7.90 -8.90
N ILE A 68 11.54 7.65 -7.79
CA ILE A 68 11.02 7.88 -6.47
C ILE A 68 10.92 9.39 -6.37
N GLY A 69 9.75 9.94 -6.69
CA GLY A 69 9.34 11.21 -6.13
C GLY A 69 9.39 11.01 -4.62
N LEU A 70 10.55 11.32 -4.02
CA LEU A 70 10.78 11.30 -2.59
C LEU A 70 9.98 12.47 -2.01
N GLY A 71 8.65 12.46 -2.19
CA GLY A 71 7.73 13.16 -1.33
C GLY A 71 8.10 12.76 0.08
N TYR A 72 8.19 13.76 0.95
CA TYR A 72 8.84 13.79 2.26
C TYR A 72 8.69 12.56 3.17
N GLU A 73 7.76 11.65 2.90
CA GLU A 73 7.69 10.32 3.52
C GLU A 73 8.88 9.41 3.16
N TYR A 74 9.33 9.35 1.90
CA TYR A 74 10.38 8.39 1.49
C TYR A 74 11.81 8.79 1.92
N PHE A 75 12.06 10.09 2.13
CA PHE A 75 13.31 10.57 2.74
C PHE A 75 13.38 10.21 4.23
N PHE A 76 12.22 10.13 4.92
CA PHE A 76 12.11 9.73 6.33
C PHE A 76 12.38 8.23 6.57
N TRP A 77 12.12 7.35 5.58
CA TRP A 77 12.32 5.90 5.73
C TRP A 77 13.75 5.41 5.41
N ARG A 78 14.60 6.21 4.76
CA ARG A 78 15.98 5.78 4.42
C ARG A 78 16.99 6.03 5.54
N THR A 79 16.69 6.94 6.45
CA THR A 79 17.48 7.20 7.67
C THR A 79 17.00 6.40 8.87
N ASN A 80 15.85 5.75 8.77
CA ASN A 80 15.32 4.89 9.82
C ASN A 80 15.39 3.43 9.34
N GLU A 81 15.92 2.54 10.18
CA GLU A 81 16.07 1.09 9.90
C GLU A 81 14.73 0.33 9.77
N MET A 82 13.64 0.99 9.37
CA MET A 82 12.32 0.37 9.31
C MET A 82 12.16 -0.43 8.03
N LYS A 83 12.42 -1.73 8.13
CA LYS A 83 11.98 -2.71 7.14
C LYS A 83 10.45 -2.62 7.00
N PRO A 84 9.91 -2.53 5.77
CA PRO A 84 8.47 -2.49 5.57
C PRO A 84 7.85 -3.76 6.15
N THR A 85 6.95 -3.58 7.10
CA THR A 85 6.29 -4.69 7.79
C THR A 85 4.88 -4.82 7.25
N PHE A 86 4.56 -5.98 6.69
CA PHE A 86 3.23 -6.25 6.13
C PHE A 86 2.45 -7.18 7.04
N ILE A 87 1.15 -6.91 7.18
CA ILE A 87 0.19 -7.85 7.77
C ILE A 87 -0.79 -8.33 6.72
N ARG A 88 -1.13 -9.62 6.76
CA ARG A 88 -2.18 -10.19 5.92
C ARG A 88 -3.53 -9.99 6.58
N ILE A 89 -4.45 -9.31 5.91
CA ILE A 89 -5.83 -9.12 6.38
C ILE A 89 -6.82 -9.68 5.36
N PHE A 90 -8.00 -10.07 5.83
CA PHE A 90 -9.11 -10.43 4.96
C PHE A 90 -10.14 -9.30 4.99
N ASP A 91 -10.32 -8.62 3.85
CA ASP A 91 -11.28 -7.53 3.70
C ASP A 91 -12.66 -8.12 3.39
N MET A 92 -13.49 -8.24 4.43
CA MET A 92 -14.85 -8.77 4.35
C MET A 92 -15.73 -8.02 3.36
N SER A 93 -15.49 -6.72 3.13
CA SER A 93 -16.33 -5.92 2.22
C SER A 93 -16.05 -6.23 0.75
N LYS A 94 -14.86 -6.73 0.46
CA LYS A 94 -14.38 -7.02 -0.89
C LYS A 94 -14.13 -8.52 -1.12
N ASP A 95 -14.42 -9.36 -0.13
CA ASP A 95 -14.22 -10.81 -0.11
C ASP A 95 -12.82 -11.21 -0.61
N LYS A 96 -11.77 -10.56 -0.09
CA LYS A 96 -10.40 -10.76 -0.57
C LYS A 96 -9.34 -10.62 0.51
N GLU A 97 -8.24 -11.36 0.36
CA GLU A 97 -7.02 -11.16 1.14
C GLU A 97 -6.24 -9.94 0.63
N ILE A 98 -5.67 -9.16 1.56
CA ILE A 98 -4.88 -7.96 1.27
C ILE A 98 -3.63 -7.98 2.17
N LEU A 99 -2.47 -7.63 1.62
CA LEU A 99 -1.28 -7.30 2.40
C LEU A 99 -1.27 -5.80 2.70
N LEU A 100 -1.35 -5.45 3.98
CA LEU A 100 -1.39 -4.08 4.45
C LEU A 100 -0.03 -3.70 5.04
N ASN A 101 0.57 -2.62 4.52
CA ASN A 101 1.83 -2.10 5.06
C ASN A 101 1.54 -1.39 6.38
N VAL A 102 2.06 -1.94 7.47
CA VAL A 102 1.89 -1.41 8.83
C VAL A 102 2.49 -0.01 8.94
N ASN A 103 3.62 0.24 8.26
CA ASN A 103 4.29 1.54 8.27
C ASN A 103 3.46 2.65 7.61
N ALA A 104 2.43 2.30 6.84
CA ALA A 104 1.54 3.23 6.15
C ALA A 104 0.18 3.43 6.86
N ILE A 105 0.01 2.84 8.05
CA ILE A 105 -1.20 3.03 8.85
C ILE A 105 -1.17 4.43 9.45
N SER A 106 -2.15 5.25 9.10
CA SER A 106 -2.31 6.60 9.65
C SER A 106 -3.16 6.62 10.92
N GLU A 107 -4.11 5.69 11.05
CA GLU A 107 -5.02 5.63 12.20
C GLU A 107 -5.56 4.19 12.40
N ILE A 108 -5.75 3.80 13.66
CA ILE A 108 -6.46 2.58 14.05
C ILE A 108 -7.58 2.96 15.01
N GLN A 109 -8.83 2.77 14.61
CA GLN A 109 -9.98 2.89 15.49
C GLN A 109 -10.43 1.50 15.93
N VAL A 110 -10.86 1.36 17.18
CA VAL A 110 -11.37 0.11 17.73
C VAL A 110 -12.79 0.31 18.22
N GLU A 111 -13.73 -0.36 17.57
CA GLU A 111 -15.12 -0.47 18.02
C GLU A 111 -15.32 -1.77 18.79
N TYR A 112 -16.33 -1.80 19.66
CA TYR A 112 -16.72 -3.01 20.38
C TYR A 112 -18.18 -3.33 20.05
N VAL A 113 -18.41 -4.58 19.66
CA VAL A 113 -19.73 -5.11 19.33
C VAL A 113 -20.04 -6.32 20.21
N VAL A 114 -21.24 -6.37 20.76
CA VAL A 114 -21.72 -7.53 21.52
C VAL A 114 -22.65 -8.31 20.61
N LEU A 115 -22.44 -9.62 20.48
CA LEU A 115 -23.39 -10.45 19.74
C LEU A 115 -24.68 -10.58 20.57
N GLY A 116 -25.83 -10.18 20.01
CA GLY A 116 -27.13 -10.36 20.68
C GLY A 116 -27.41 -11.84 20.95
N LYS A 117 -27.93 -12.17 22.15
CA LYS A 117 -28.35 -13.53 22.50
C LYS A 117 -29.76 -13.80 21.93
N GLY A 118 -29.89 -14.69 20.94
CA GLY A 118 -31.18 -15.10 20.36
C GLY A 118 -31.09 -15.76 18.97
N PRO A 119 -32.20 -16.35 18.45
CA PRO A 119 -32.23 -17.12 17.19
C PRO A 119 -32.01 -16.27 15.93
N GLN A 120 -32.09 -14.95 16.03
CA GLN A 120 -31.62 -14.03 14.98
C GLN A 120 -30.25 -13.47 15.38
N LYS A 121 -29.17 -14.11 14.91
CA LYS A 121 -27.79 -13.59 14.97
C LYS A 121 -27.64 -12.32 14.09
N LYS A 122 -28.35 -11.23 14.42
CA LYS A 122 -28.04 -9.91 13.86
C LYS A 122 -26.91 -9.32 14.72
N VAL A 123 -25.78 -9.01 14.09
CA VAL A 123 -24.65 -8.29 14.71
C VAL A 123 -25.22 -6.98 15.27
N GLY A 124 -25.23 -6.84 16.59
CA GLY A 124 -26.09 -5.89 17.29
C GLY A 124 -25.31 -4.92 18.18
N PHE A 125 -25.42 -3.64 17.85
CA PHE A 125 -25.08 -2.44 18.64
C PHE A 125 -23.61 -2.23 19.03
N SER A 126 -23.08 -1.09 18.58
CA SER A 126 -21.86 -0.50 19.13
C SER A 126 -22.12 -0.14 20.59
N VAL A 127 -21.37 -0.74 21.51
CA VAL A 127 -21.44 -0.46 22.95
C VAL A 127 -20.38 0.58 23.33
N GLY A 128 -20.71 1.47 24.26
CA GLY A 128 -19.77 2.47 24.75
C GLY A 128 -18.50 1.84 25.36
N LEU A 129 -17.35 2.47 25.11
CA LEU A 129 -16.01 1.95 25.44
C LEU A 129 -15.87 1.44 26.89
N GLY A 130 -16.50 2.12 27.85
CA GLY A 130 -16.41 1.78 29.29
C GLY A 130 -17.20 0.53 29.69
N GLU A 131 -18.30 0.24 28.99
CA GLU A 131 -19.13 -0.95 29.21
C GLU A 131 -18.54 -2.17 28.49
N ALA A 132 -18.06 -1.95 27.27
CA ALA A 132 -17.44 -3.00 26.46
C ALA A 132 -16.17 -3.59 27.09
N ARG A 133 -15.31 -2.76 27.71
CA ARG A 133 -14.09 -3.23 28.40
C ARG A 133 -14.36 -4.21 29.55
N LYS A 134 -15.57 -4.20 30.11
CA LYS A 134 -15.97 -5.04 31.24
C LYS A 134 -16.78 -6.27 30.79
N ASN A 135 -17.16 -6.34 29.52
CA ASN A 135 -18.00 -7.41 28.99
C ASN A 135 -17.16 -8.48 28.27
N PRO A 136 -17.10 -9.72 28.77
CA PRO A 136 -16.33 -10.79 28.14
C PRO A 136 -16.89 -11.23 26.78
N ASP A 137 -18.17 -10.94 26.49
CA ASP A 137 -18.83 -11.25 25.22
C ASP A 137 -18.63 -10.14 24.16
N ALA A 138 -17.90 -9.05 24.48
CA ALA A 138 -17.63 -7.96 23.55
C ALA A 138 -16.50 -8.32 22.57
N MET A 139 -16.83 -8.36 21.27
CA MET A 139 -15.87 -8.54 20.19
C MET A 139 -15.34 -7.18 19.75
N ARG A 140 -14.03 -7.07 19.58
CA ARG A 140 -13.40 -5.87 19.00
C ARG A 140 -13.50 -5.89 17.48
N ILE A 141 -13.75 -4.75 16.88
CA ILE A 141 -13.65 -4.51 15.45
C ILE A 141 -12.61 -3.42 15.24
N TYR A 142 -11.59 -3.71 14.45
CA TYR A 142 -10.54 -2.76 14.10
C TYR A 142 -10.88 -2.10 12.77
N HIS A 143 -10.86 -0.79 12.75
CA HIS A 143 -10.89 0.01 11.53
C HIS A 143 -9.49 0.61 11.32
N ILE A 144 -8.79 0.08 10.33
CA ILE A 144 -7.42 0.49 10.00
C ILE A 144 -7.47 1.42 8.81
N PHE A 145 -6.87 2.59 8.94
CA PHE A 145 -6.82 3.61 7.90
C PHE A 145 -5.43 3.66 7.28
N VAL A 146 -5.37 3.51 5.95
CA VAL A 146 -4.17 3.66 5.13
C VAL A 146 -4.49 4.67 4.03
N GLY A 147 -3.97 5.88 4.18
CA GLY A 147 -4.42 7.03 3.38
C GLY A 147 -5.93 7.23 3.52
N ALA A 148 -6.64 7.30 2.40
CA ALA A 148 -8.10 7.47 2.38
C ALA A 148 -8.90 6.15 2.53
N THR A 149 -8.24 5.00 2.67
CA THR A 149 -8.91 3.69 2.66
C THR A 149 -9.12 3.17 4.08
N ARG A 150 -10.36 2.78 4.40
CA ARG A 150 -10.73 2.08 5.64
C ARG A 150 -10.80 0.58 5.42
N HIS A 151 -10.06 -0.19 6.21
CA HIS A 151 -10.15 -1.65 6.28
C HIS A 151 -10.76 -2.08 7.60
N THR A 152 -11.70 -3.02 7.57
CA THR A 152 -12.40 -3.50 8.78
C THR A 152 -12.00 -4.94 9.07
N LEU A 153 -11.50 -5.20 10.27
CA LEU A 153 -11.09 -6.52 10.73
C LEU A 153 -11.83 -6.85 12.02
N ALA A 154 -12.57 -7.96 12.02
CA ALA A 154 -13.08 -8.51 13.27
C ALA A 154 -11.93 -9.12 14.07
N ALA A 155 -11.87 -8.83 15.37
CA ALA A 155 -10.87 -9.42 16.24
C ALA A 155 -11.06 -10.93 16.28
N ASN A 156 -10.00 -11.64 15.90
CA ASN A 156 -9.91 -13.08 16.09
C ASN A 156 -8.87 -13.34 17.18
N PRO A 157 -9.30 -13.67 18.41
CA PRO A 157 -8.40 -13.97 19.52
C PRO A 157 -7.40 -15.06 19.12
N GLY A 158 -6.09 -14.77 19.24
CA GLY A 158 -5.02 -15.70 18.87
C GLY A 158 -4.51 -15.59 17.43
N SER A 159 -5.08 -14.71 16.60
CA SER A 159 -4.52 -14.43 15.28
C SER A 159 -3.17 -13.70 15.38
N PRO A 160 -2.12 -14.12 14.64
CA PRO A 160 -0.84 -13.39 14.58
C PRO A 160 -1.01 -11.93 14.13
N VAL A 161 -2.00 -11.66 13.28
CA VAL A 161 -2.35 -10.31 12.80
C VAL A 161 -2.87 -9.44 13.95
N MET A 162 -3.66 -10.04 14.84
CA MET A 162 -4.21 -9.37 16.01
C MET A 162 -3.12 -9.04 17.03
N GLN A 163 -2.13 -9.91 17.22
CA GLN A 163 -0.97 -9.65 18.09
C GLN A 163 -0.18 -8.43 17.61
N VAL A 164 0.11 -8.36 16.30
CA VAL A 164 0.81 -7.20 15.72
C VAL A 164 0.02 -5.90 15.91
N LEU A 165 -1.30 -5.91 15.66
CA LEU A 165 -2.14 -4.73 15.86
C LEU A 165 -2.25 -4.30 17.33
N ASP A 166 -2.37 -5.26 18.25
CA ASP A 166 -2.37 -4.99 19.69
C ASP A 166 -1.02 -4.47 20.17
N ASP A 167 0.10 -4.95 19.63
CA ASP A 167 1.44 -4.49 19.97
C ASP A 167 1.67 -3.06 19.48
N ILE A 168 1.24 -2.73 18.26
CA ILE A 168 1.26 -1.35 17.74
C ILE A 168 0.43 -0.44 18.65
N TYR A 169 -0.80 -0.85 18.96
CA TYR A 169 -1.70 -0.06 19.79
C TYR A 169 -1.14 0.16 21.21
N LYS A 170 -0.64 -0.90 21.87
CA LYS A 170 -0.07 -0.81 23.22
C LYS A 170 1.22 0.00 23.26
N ASN A 171 2.08 -0.13 22.25
CA ASN A 171 3.33 0.64 22.18
C ASN A 171 3.07 2.12 21.93
N ALA A 172 2.05 2.47 21.15
CA ALA A 172 1.61 3.86 20.98
C ALA A 172 1.10 4.46 22.30
N VAL A 173 0.27 3.71 23.04
CA VAL A 173 -0.31 4.16 24.32
C VAL A 173 0.73 4.22 25.45
N LYS A 174 1.76 3.38 25.44
CA LYS A 174 2.85 3.40 26.45
C LYS A 174 3.78 4.60 26.34
N ASN A 175 3.77 5.34 25.23
CA ASN A 175 4.61 6.52 25.03
C ASN A 175 3.90 7.84 25.46
N GLU A 176 2.83 7.75 26.25
CA GLU A 176 2.09 8.91 26.78
C GLU A 176 2.48 9.30 28.23
N ASP A 177 3.56 8.74 28.80
CA ASP A 177 4.11 9.14 30.11
C ASP A 177 5.30 10.12 29.98
#